data_AF-A0A382DR18-F1
#
_entry.id   AF-A0A382DR18-F1
#
_cell.length_a   1.000
_cell.length_b   1.000
_cell.length_c   1.000
_cell.angle_alpha   90.00
_cell.angle_beta   90.00
_cell.angle_gamma   90.00
#
_symmetry.space_group_name_H-M   'P 1'
#
loop_
_entity.id
_entity.type
_entity.pdbx_description
1 polymer ?
#
loop_
_entity_poly.entity_id
_entity_poly.type
_entity_poly.pdbx_seq_one_letter_code
_entity_poly.pdbx_strand_id
1 'polypeptide(L)'
;MTGTTNLNSSDDSWSNQVSLGMEWDRWGQTFSHARMSTNGCVNLTSGSAGGTSANCQDYTPQSLPYKDFTLYVLWTDLIRGNNSKMLYKDFGSYVVFGWYYMKEYNRNSSNSIEAILYDNNSYEYRYRELDIKNHDVIIGEQGKHSTHPEYTKTYLYYNDGQSGYGQLDNYLAGYGGPDIENGGSLFSGSFADMCEINQLYSSNCSGYAAAYLAQQCALDTLYNSACTGYAAAYLAQQCALDTLYNSACTGYAAAYLAQQCALDTLYNSACTGYAAAYLAQQCGLNTLYDEECTGYAAAYFIYECDIDVFYSTSCDGYASALAQEEALYDAIYGTDDTDMYGYEDEYGYDEYGNAYTQDDMWYDEVYDEYLDPNDPCYENNCADFTDADWYALDIEQFGQEQVDEWYGNDVQFSDEGYIDYGDQTEEEYWTEIDDGMNTYDEEQEALWAEEELAYQMEEEAYMLEQEQYYEEQYT
;
A
#
# COMPACT_ATOMS: atom_id res chain seq x y z
N MET A 1 -22.13 9.96 30.44
CA MET A 1 -21.18 9.73 31.55
C MET A 1 -21.66 8.51 32.31
N THR A 2 -21.04 7.36 32.09
CA THR A 2 -21.28 6.15 32.87
C THR A 2 -20.68 6.34 34.27
N GLY A 3 -21.36 5.85 35.31
CA GLY A 3 -20.85 5.89 36.70
C GLY A 3 -21.13 7.16 37.51
N THR A 4 -21.83 8.17 36.97
CA THR A 4 -22.28 9.34 37.76
C THR A 4 -23.66 9.08 38.37
N THR A 5 -23.78 9.25 39.69
CA THR A 5 -25.03 9.10 40.44
C THR A 5 -25.72 10.45 40.58
N ASN A 6 -27.02 10.50 40.27
CA ASN A 6 -27.84 11.69 40.50
C ASN A 6 -28.34 11.70 41.95
N LEU A 7 -28.01 12.76 42.67
CA LEU A 7 -28.32 12.97 44.08
C LEU A 7 -29.18 14.21 44.31
N ASN A 8 -29.96 14.61 43.30
CA ASN A 8 -30.90 15.71 43.40
C ASN A 8 -31.85 15.56 44.60
N SER A 9 -31.94 16.60 45.41
CA SER A 9 -32.90 16.75 46.50
C SER A 9 -33.72 18.04 46.34
N SER A 10 -34.82 18.12 47.09
CA SER A 10 -35.62 19.35 47.25
C SER A 10 -34.90 20.37 48.12
N ASP A 11 -35.46 21.57 48.17
CA ASP A 11 -35.09 22.59 49.14
C ASP A 11 -35.02 22.03 50.57
N ASP A 12 -34.03 22.48 51.36
CA ASP A 12 -33.80 22.04 52.75
C ASP A 12 -33.77 20.52 52.96
N SER A 13 -33.33 19.77 51.95
CA SER A 13 -33.33 18.30 51.95
C SER A 13 -31.96 17.74 51.60
N TRP A 14 -31.69 16.52 52.05
CA TRP A 14 -30.52 15.76 51.62
C TRP A 14 -30.84 14.68 50.60
N SER A 15 -29.83 14.24 49.88
CA SER A 15 -29.91 13.18 48.88
C SER A 15 -30.15 11.80 49.48
N ASN A 16 -30.38 10.82 48.61
CA ASN A 16 -30.15 9.42 48.94
C ASN A 16 -28.69 9.19 49.39
N GLN A 17 -28.47 8.16 50.20
CA GLN A 17 -27.14 7.78 50.66
C GLN A 17 -26.34 7.11 49.54
N VAL A 18 -25.05 7.38 49.51
CA VAL A 18 -24.07 6.72 48.62
C VAL A 18 -22.95 6.11 49.44
N SER A 19 -22.40 4.99 48.95
CA SER A 19 -21.14 4.45 49.46
C SER A 19 -19.99 5.29 48.91
N LEU A 20 -18.96 5.53 49.71
CA LEU A 20 -17.76 6.26 49.30
C LEU A 20 -16.78 5.38 48.51
N GLY A 21 -16.99 4.06 48.42
CA GLY A 21 -16.02 3.14 47.81
C GLY A 21 -14.74 2.93 48.62
N MET A 22 -14.59 3.65 49.74
CA MET A 22 -13.45 3.63 50.66
C MET A 22 -13.91 3.81 52.11
N GLU A 23 -13.07 3.38 53.05
CA GLU A 23 -13.18 3.78 54.46
C GLU A 23 -12.44 5.11 54.64
N TRP A 24 -13.14 6.13 55.11
CA TRP A 24 -12.63 7.49 55.26
C TRP A 24 -12.57 7.84 56.75
N ASP A 25 -11.36 7.93 57.29
CA ASP A 25 -11.09 8.15 58.71
C ASP A 25 -10.98 9.63 59.04
N ARG A 26 -11.84 10.12 59.94
CA ARG A 26 -11.77 11.50 60.42
C ARG A 26 -12.38 11.65 61.81
N TRP A 27 -11.82 12.55 62.62
CA TRP A 27 -12.31 12.84 63.98
C TRP A 27 -12.36 11.59 64.90
N GLY A 28 -11.42 10.67 64.72
CA GLY A 28 -11.41 9.40 65.46
C GLY A 28 -12.57 8.47 65.11
N GLN A 29 -13.18 8.63 63.94
CA GLN A 29 -14.28 7.83 63.42
C GLN A 29 -13.98 7.37 61.99
N THR A 30 -14.61 6.28 61.56
CA THR A 30 -14.49 5.75 60.20
C THR A 30 -15.84 5.81 59.50
N PHE A 31 -15.88 6.45 58.32
CA PHE A 31 -17.07 6.64 57.50
C PHE A 31 -16.93 5.92 56.17
N SER A 32 -17.97 5.24 55.72
CA SER A 32 -17.99 4.58 54.40
C SER A 32 -19.14 5.02 53.51
N HIS A 33 -20.00 5.91 54.03
CA HIS A 33 -21.18 6.39 53.35
C HIS A 33 -21.40 7.88 53.62
N ALA A 34 -22.04 8.56 52.67
CA ALA A 34 -22.44 9.94 52.85
C ALA A 34 -23.74 10.28 52.13
N ARG A 35 -24.29 11.43 52.48
CA ARG A 35 -25.35 12.15 51.76
C ARG A 35 -24.86 13.55 51.45
N MET A 36 -25.48 14.20 50.47
CA MET A 36 -25.26 15.63 50.24
C MET A 36 -26.57 16.40 50.46
N SER A 37 -26.49 17.51 51.20
CA SER A 37 -27.60 18.43 51.41
C SER A 37 -27.68 19.44 50.28
N THR A 38 -28.89 19.88 49.89
CA THR A 38 -29.06 20.92 48.86
C THR A 38 -28.27 22.19 49.24
N ASN A 39 -28.23 22.51 50.53
CA ASN A 39 -27.59 23.69 51.13
C ASN A 39 -26.06 23.58 51.24
N GLY A 40 -25.41 22.76 50.40
CA GLY A 40 -23.94 22.75 50.26
C GLY A 40 -23.16 22.02 51.36
N CYS A 41 -23.74 20.98 51.98
CA CYS A 41 -23.06 20.12 52.95
C CYS A 41 -22.87 18.69 52.45
N VAL A 42 -21.74 18.06 52.79
CA VAL A 42 -21.63 16.59 52.78
C VAL A 42 -21.82 16.07 54.21
N ASN A 43 -22.79 15.19 54.37
CA ASN A 43 -23.19 14.60 55.65
C ASN A 43 -22.64 13.19 55.72
N LEU A 44 -21.64 12.97 56.57
CA LEU A 44 -21.02 11.66 56.72
C LEU A 44 -21.90 10.78 57.58
N THR A 45 -22.02 9.52 57.16
CA THR A 45 -22.88 8.55 57.82
C THR A 45 -22.10 7.29 58.10
N SER A 46 -22.39 6.66 59.22
CA SER A 46 -21.56 5.59 59.76
C SER A 46 -21.33 4.44 58.77
N GLY A 47 -20.06 4.05 58.63
CA GLY A 47 -19.67 2.69 58.28
C GLY A 47 -19.67 1.79 59.53
N SER A 48 -18.60 1.02 59.75
CA SER A 48 -18.51 -0.03 60.80
C SER A 48 -18.41 0.48 62.25
N ALA A 49 -17.97 1.74 62.47
CA ALA A 49 -17.74 2.30 63.81
C ALA A 49 -17.94 3.84 63.95
N GLY A 50 -18.41 4.53 62.90
CA GLY A 50 -18.54 5.98 62.87
C GLY A 50 -19.85 6.54 63.46
N GLY A 51 -19.90 7.85 63.67
CA GLY A 51 -21.14 8.57 63.97
C GLY A 51 -21.97 8.90 62.73
N THR A 52 -23.15 9.49 62.91
CA THR A 52 -24.07 9.83 61.81
C THR A 52 -24.42 11.30 61.84
N SER A 53 -24.19 11.98 60.72
CA SER A 53 -24.62 13.34 60.45
C SER A 53 -26.13 13.41 60.18
N ALA A 54 -26.69 14.62 60.29
CA ALA A 54 -28.04 14.94 59.86
C ALA A 54 -28.03 15.99 58.74
N ASN A 55 -29.16 16.12 58.04
CA ASN A 55 -29.38 17.07 56.94
C ASN A 55 -29.03 18.52 57.35
N CYS A 56 -28.27 19.23 56.51
CA CYS A 56 -28.12 20.67 56.63
C CYS A 56 -29.37 21.34 56.06
N GLN A 57 -30.25 21.76 56.96
CA GLN A 57 -31.46 22.51 56.65
C GLN A 57 -31.24 23.98 56.98
N ASP A 58 -31.99 24.84 56.29
CA ASP A 58 -31.99 26.28 56.47
C ASP A 58 -30.63 26.91 56.08
N TYR A 59 -30.62 28.23 56.04
CA TYR A 59 -29.46 29.02 55.70
C TYR A 59 -28.71 29.53 56.92
N THR A 60 -27.45 29.89 56.71
CA THR A 60 -26.65 30.63 57.68
C THR A 60 -27.25 32.03 57.89
N PRO A 61 -27.48 32.49 59.14
CA PRO A 61 -26.81 32.01 60.34
C PRO A 61 -27.72 31.22 61.30
N GLN A 62 -27.55 29.91 61.34
CA GLN A 62 -27.81 29.12 62.55
C GLN A 62 -26.55 29.17 63.46
N SER A 63 -26.73 29.00 64.77
CA SER A 63 -25.60 28.99 65.71
C SER A 63 -24.68 27.80 65.41
N LEU A 64 -23.38 28.07 65.21
CA LEU A 64 -22.37 27.02 65.28
C LEU A 64 -22.11 26.64 66.75
N PRO A 65 -21.78 25.38 67.06
CA PRO A 65 -21.72 24.20 66.18
C PRO A 65 -23.11 23.72 65.71
N TYR A 66 -23.25 23.27 64.46
CA TYR A 66 -24.56 22.89 63.90
C TYR A 66 -24.78 21.38 63.77
N LYS A 67 -24.19 20.73 62.75
CA LYS A 67 -24.32 19.28 62.53
C LYS A 67 -23.00 18.54 62.76
N ASP A 68 -23.07 17.52 63.61
CA ASP A 68 -21.95 16.61 63.83
C ASP A 68 -21.63 15.84 62.54
N PHE A 69 -20.34 15.51 62.37
CA PHE A 69 -19.81 14.72 61.26
C PHE A 69 -20.14 15.26 59.87
N THR A 70 -20.05 16.59 59.71
CA THR A 70 -20.45 17.31 58.51
C THR A 70 -19.29 18.08 57.91
N LEU A 71 -19.19 18.04 56.58
CA LEU A 71 -18.35 18.90 55.77
C LEU A 71 -19.21 20.04 55.21
N TYR A 72 -18.91 21.27 55.59
CA TYR A 72 -19.56 22.48 55.10
C TYR A 72 -18.78 22.96 53.86
N VAL A 73 -19.20 22.53 52.68
CA VAL A 73 -18.50 22.82 51.41
C VAL A 73 -18.69 24.29 51.06
N LEU A 74 -19.95 24.72 51.15
CA LEU A 74 -20.43 26.09 51.01
C LEU A 74 -21.82 26.11 51.64
N TRP A 75 -21.90 26.23 52.96
CA TRP A 75 -23.18 26.15 53.64
C TRP A 75 -23.94 27.46 53.50
N THR A 76 -25.03 27.41 52.73
CA THR A 76 -25.81 28.55 52.26
C THR A 76 -27.20 28.08 51.79
N ASP A 77 -28.15 29.01 51.62
CA ASP A 77 -29.51 28.76 51.11
C ASP A 77 -29.54 28.39 49.62
N LEU A 78 -29.05 27.20 49.26
CA LEU A 78 -29.03 26.74 47.88
C LEU A 78 -30.27 25.91 47.55
N ILE A 79 -30.88 26.24 46.41
CA ILE A 79 -32.00 25.51 45.83
C ILE A 79 -31.68 25.12 44.37
N ARG A 80 -32.26 24.00 43.93
CA ARG A 80 -32.19 23.59 42.53
C ARG A 80 -33.14 24.42 41.67
N GLY A 81 -32.60 25.03 40.62
CA GLY A 81 -33.34 25.49 39.45
C GLY A 81 -33.48 24.39 38.38
N ASN A 82 -34.00 24.77 37.21
CA ASN A 82 -34.27 23.82 36.12
C ASN A 82 -33.01 23.12 35.58
N ASN A 83 -31.88 23.83 35.56
CA ASN A 83 -30.61 23.32 35.05
C ASN A 83 -29.68 22.80 36.16
N SER A 84 -30.08 22.93 37.42
CA SER A 84 -29.24 22.60 38.56
C SER A 84 -29.16 21.10 38.78
N LYS A 85 -27.97 20.62 39.14
CA LYS A 85 -27.71 19.19 39.38
C LYS A 85 -26.90 19.00 40.66
N MET A 86 -27.28 17.99 41.42
CA MET A 86 -26.48 17.45 42.52
C MET A 86 -26.03 16.06 42.10
N LEU A 87 -24.73 15.85 41.98
CA LEU A 87 -24.14 14.66 41.41
C LEU A 87 -23.07 14.09 42.33
N TYR A 88 -22.93 12.77 42.30
CA TYR A 88 -21.87 12.04 42.97
C TYR A 88 -21.13 11.15 41.96
N LYS A 89 -19.81 11.05 42.10
CA LYS A 89 -19.01 10.10 41.31
C LYS A 89 -17.84 9.56 42.13
N ASP A 90 -17.63 8.26 41.97
CA ASP A 90 -16.48 7.52 42.47
C ASP A 90 -15.42 7.36 41.37
N PHE A 91 -14.17 7.67 41.68
CA PHE A 91 -13.00 7.51 40.82
C PHE A 91 -11.99 6.49 41.35
N GLY A 92 -12.30 5.77 42.43
CA GLY A 92 -11.45 4.79 43.09
C GLY A 92 -10.59 5.41 44.19
N SER A 93 -9.64 6.28 43.82
CA SER A 93 -8.75 6.96 44.79
C SER A 93 -9.34 8.23 45.41
N TYR A 94 -10.45 8.72 44.85
CA TYR A 94 -11.21 9.84 45.39
C TYR A 94 -12.66 9.79 44.92
N VAL A 95 -13.52 10.50 45.64
CA VAL A 95 -14.92 10.71 45.26
C VAL A 95 -15.23 12.20 45.16
N VAL A 96 -16.22 12.54 44.33
CA VAL A 96 -16.65 13.93 44.12
C VAL A 96 -18.13 14.07 44.39
N PHE A 97 -18.49 14.99 45.28
CA PHE A 97 -19.83 15.52 45.48
C PHE A 97 -19.91 16.89 44.79
N GLY A 98 -20.75 17.00 43.76
CA GLY A 98 -20.84 18.20 42.94
C GLY A 98 -22.24 18.81 42.97
N TRP A 99 -22.31 20.09 43.26
CA TRP A 99 -23.48 20.93 43.10
C TRP A 99 -23.21 21.86 41.93
N TYR A 100 -24.00 21.74 40.87
CA TYR A 100 -23.77 22.48 39.63
C TYR A 100 -24.96 23.38 39.32
N TYR A 101 -24.65 24.64 39.04
CA TYR A 101 -25.61 25.68 38.66
C TYR A 101 -26.74 25.85 39.70
N MET A 102 -26.42 25.70 40.98
CA MET A 102 -27.38 25.90 42.07
C MET A 102 -27.74 27.37 42.21
N LYS A 103 -28.99 27.64 42.56
CA LYS A 103 -29.47 29.01 42.80
C LYS A 103 -29.45 29.27 44.30
N GLU A 104 -29.23 30.51 44.71
CA GLU A 104 -29.69 30.89 46.04
C GLU A 104 -31.21 31.03 46.05
N TYR A 105 -31.83 30.68 47.17
CA TYR A 105 -33.27 30.84 47.37
C TYR A 105 -33.70 32.29 47.07
N ASN A 106 -34.84 32.44 46.37
CA ASN A 106 -35.36 33.74 45.90
C ASN A 106 -34.41 34.62 45.07
N ARG A 107 -33.30 34.08 44.53
CA ARG A 107 -32.43 34.80 43.60
C ARG A 107 -32.30 34.10 42.26
N ASN A 108 -31.84 34.85 41.27
CA ASN A 108 -31.38 34.31 39.99
C ASN A 108 -29.85 34.28 39.96
N SER A 109 -29.25 33.43 40.79
CA SER A 109 -27.81 33.21 40.86
C SER A 109 -27.43 31.83 40.32
N SER A 110 -26.13 31.62 40.09
CA SER A 110 -25.58 30.34 39.65
C SER A 110 -24.31 30.05 40.44
N ASN A 111 -24.36 28.96 41.21
CA ASN A 111 -23.30 28.55 42.12
C ASN A 111 -22.92 27.10 41.79
N SER A 112 -21.65 26.87 41.47
CA SER A 112 -21.08 25.55 41.24
C SER A 112 -19.94 25.27 42.20
N ILE A 113 -20.12 24.23 43.01
CA ILE A 113 -19.19 23.82 44.06
C ILE A 113 -18.98 22.31 44.03
N GLU A 114 -17.79 21.88 44.41
CA GLU A 114 -17.44 20.47 44.55
C GLU A 114 -16.75 20.21 45.88
N ALA A 115 -17.06 19.08 46.50
CA ALA A 115 -16.25 18.50 47.56
C ALA A 115 -15.64 17.19 47.08
N ILE A 116 -14.32 17.11 47.20
CA ILE A 116 -13.53 15.95 46.83
C ILE A 116 -13.02 15.33 48.11
N LEU A 117 -13.29 14.05 48.33
CA LEU A 117 -12.73 13.27 49.43
C LEU A 117 -11.73 12.30 48.83
N TYR A 118 -10.50 12.31 49.36
CA TYR A 118 -9.41 11.45 48.92
C TYR A 118 -9.24 10.25 49.85
N ASP A 119 -8.73 9.15 49.32
CA ASP A 119 -8.43 7.90 50.03
C ASP A 119 -7.38 8.05 51.15
N ASN A 120 -6.59 9.12 51.13
CA ASN A 120 -5.67 9.49 52.20
C ASN A 120 -6.33 10.27 53.36
N ASN A 121 -7.66 10.24 53.46
CA ASN A 121 -8.46 10.90 54.51
C ASN A 121 -8.48 12.44 54.47
N SER A 122 -7.95 13.05 53.40
CA SER A 122 -8.05 14.49 53.16
C SER A 122 -9.29 14.86 52.33
N TYR A 123 -9.63 16.14 52.32
CA TYR A 123 -10.66 16.69 51.43
C TYR A 123 -10.20 17.99 50.78
N GLU A 124 -10.80 18.31 49.62
CA GLU A 124 -10.67 19.58 48.91
C GLU A 124 -12.05 20.13 48.54
N TYR A 125 -12.28 21.42 48.76
CA TYR A 125 -13.45 22.13 48.22
C TYR A 125 -13.05 22.97 47.03
N ARG A 126 -13.69 22.77 45.89
CA ARG A 126 -13.49 23.56 44.68
C ARG A 126 -14.70 24.41 44.39
N TYR A 127 -14.44 25.64 43.98
CA TYR A 127 -15.45 26.59 43.61
C TYR A 127 -15.20 27.04 42.18
N ARG A 128 -16.27 27.21 41.40
CA ARG A 128 -16.19 27.76 40.04
C ARG A 128 -16.93 29.09 40.01
N GLU A 129 -18.06 29.17 39.31
CA GLU A 129 -18.93 30.32 39.39
C GLU A 129 -19.63 30.35 40.77
N LEU A 130 -19.47 31.46 41.49
CA LEU A 130 -20.21 31.78 42.70
C LEU A 130 -20.85 33.17 42.54
N ASP A 131 -22.13 33.28 42.86
CA ASP A 131 -22.92 34.52 42.89
C ASP A 131 -23.73 34.53 44.19
N ILE A 132 -23.06 34.89 45.28
CA ILE A 132 -23.57 34.98 46.66
C ILE A 132 -23.57 36.45 47.07
N LYS A 133 -24.58 36.93 47.80
CA LYS A 133 -24.67 38.36 48.16
C LYS A 133 -25.44 38.71 49.43
N ASN A 134 -26.40 37.89 49.85
CA ASN A 134 -27.47 38.33 50.75
C ASN A 134 -27.43 37.71 52.15
N HIS A 135 -26.39 36.94 52.47
CA HIS A 135 -26.17 36.32 53.79
C HIS A 135 -24.74 35.83 53.91
N ASP A 136 -24.30 35.66 55.15
CA ASP A 136 -22.97 35.14 55.46
C ASP A 136 -22.84 33.67 55.07
N VAL A 137 -21.67 33.25 54.59
CA VAL A 137 -21.42 31.86 54.18
C VAL A 137 -20.24 31.30 54.95
N ILE A 138 -20.45 30.09 55.46
CA ILE A 138 -19.44 29.34 56.19
C ILE A 138 -19.01 28.13 55.37
N ILE A 139 -17.71 27.86 55.41
CA ILE A 139 -17.13 26.61 54.93
C ILE A 139 -16.34 25.91 56.05
N GLY A 140 -15.94 24.67 55.83
CA GLY A 140 -15.06 23.94 56.73
C GLY A 140 -15.65 22.60 57.13
N GLU A 141 -15.42 22.20 58.37
CA GLU A 141 -15.63 20.83 58.82
C GLU A 141 -16.03 20.79 60.30
N GLN A 142 -16.84 19.80 60.69
CA GLN A 142 -17.26 19.59 62.07
C GLN A 142 -17.42 18.11 62.40
N GLY A 143 -16.64 17.64 63.38
CA GLY A 143 -16.86 16.38 64.08
C GLY A 143 -17.88 16.51 65.22
N LYS A 144 -17.73 15.73 66.29
CA LYS A 144 -18.65 15.76 67.44
C LYS A 144 -18.30 16.86 68.45
N HIS A 145 -18.77 18.08 68.19
CA HIS A 145 -18.35 19.28 68.94
C HIS A 145 -18.64 19.19 70.45
N SER A 146 -19.78 18.63 70.84
CA SER A 146 -20.18 18.54 72.26
C SER A 146 -19.18 17.79 73.16
N THR A 147 -18.37 16.90 72.57
CA THR A 147 -17.34 16.12 73.28
C THR A 147 -15.93 16.48 72.88
N HIS A 148 -15.74 16.93 71.64
CA HIS A 148 -14.44 17.26 71.05
C HIS A 148 -14.57 18.58 70.27
N PRO A 149 -14.61 19.74 70.95
CA PRO A 149 -14.73 21.04 70.29
C PRO A 149 -13.62 21.30 69.26
N GLU A 150 -12.44 20.72 69.46
CA GLU A 150 -11.28 20.81 68.55
C GLU A 150 -11.51 20.17 67.18
N TYR A 151 -12.56 19.36 67.02
CA TYR A 151 -12.96 18.78 65.73
C TYR A 151 -13.82 19.70 64.87
N THR A 152 -14.08 20.93 65.34
CA THR A 152 -14.77 21.95 64.56
C THR A 152 -13.77 22.97 64.03
N LYS A 153 -13.68 23.05 62.70
CA LYS A 153 -12.88 24.03 61.99
C LYS A 153 -13.75 24.61 60.88
N THR A 154 -14.40 25.73 61.18
CA THR A 154 -15.19 26.47 60.21
C THR A 154 -14.49 27.77 59.86
N TYR A 155 -14.80 28.34 58.70
CA TYR A 155 -14.23 29.55 58.13
C TYR A 155 -15.32 30.42 57.53
N LEU A 156 -15.23 31.73 57.75
CA LEU A 156 -16.10 32.70 57.09
C LEU A 156 -15.60 32.87 55.65
N TYR A 157 -16.43 32.49 54.68
CA TYR A 157 -16.10 32.55 53.26
C TYR A 157 -16.69 33.78 52.56
N TYR A 158 -17.84 34.24 53.03
CA TYR A 158 -18.48 35.46 52.56
C TYR A 158 -19.20 36.13 53.72
N ASN A 159 -19.05 37.44 53.82
CA ASN A 159 -19.75 38.29 54.78
C ASN A 159 -20.60 39.29 54.00
N ASP A 160 -21.89 39.38 54.28
CA ASP A 160 -22.78 40.33 53.59
C ASP A 160 -22.68 41.76 54.16
N GLY A 161 -21.95 41.93 55.26
CA GLY A 161 -21.72 43.21 55.95
C GLY A 161 -22.96 43.74 56.68
N GLN A 162 -24.01 42.95 56.80
CA GLN A 162 -25.24 43.30 57.50
C GLN A 162 -25.32 42.54 58.83
N SER A 163 -25.17 43.27 59.93
CA SER A 163 -25.30 42.74 61.31
C SER A 163 -26.77 42.45 61.69
N GLY A 164 -27.46 41.66 60.88
CA GLY A 164 -28.87 41.32 61.05
C GLY A 164 -29.11 40.21 62.09
N TYR A 165 -28.08 39.45 62.42
CA TYR A 165 -28.19 38.27 63.28
C TYR A 165 -27.08 38.24 64.32
N GLY A 166 -27.34 38.86 65.48
CA GLY A 166 -26.39 39.00 66.57
C GLY A 166 -25.78 37.69 67.11
N GLN A 167 -26.24 36.49 66.72
CA GLN A 167 -25.62 35.22 67.09
C GLN A 167 -24.36 34.89 66.28
N LEU A 168 -24.38 35.10 64.95
CA LEU A 168 -23.18 34.91 64.12
C LEU A 168 -22.21 36.06 64.31
N ASP A 169 -22.69 37.29 64.43
CA ASP A 169 -21.85 38.44 64.80
C ASP A 169 -21.12 38.22 66.14
N ASN A 170 -21.79 37.64 67.14
CA ASN A 170 -21.16 37.30 68.44
C ASN A 170 -20.17 36.14 68.32
N TYR A 171 -20.44 35.14 67.48
CA TYR A 171 -19.49 34.08 67.17
C TYR A 171 -18.25 34.67 66.48
N LEU A 172 -18.43 35.48 65.43
CA LEU A 172 -17.39 36.17 64.67
C LEU A 172 -16.57 37.13 65.53
N ALA A 173 -17.19 37.86 66.46
CA ALA A 173 -16.51 38.75 67.41
C ALA A 173 -15.55 37.99 68.35
N GLY A 174 -15.77 36.70 68.59
CA GLY A 174 -14.87 35.81 69.33
C GLY A 174 -14.07 34.84 68.46
N TYR A 175 -14.33 34.79 67.15
CA TYR A 175 -13.97 33.68 66.26
C TYR A 175 -12.46 33.59 66.02
N GLY A 176 -11.73 34.71 65.94
CA GLY A 176 -10.25 34.75 65.87
C GLY A 176 -9.59 33.93 64.74
N GLY A 177 -10.37 33.22 63.91
CA GLY A 177 -9.94 32.42 62.79
C GLY A 177 -9.75 33.27 61.53
N PRO A 178 -9.09 32.72 60.51
CA PRO A 178 -8.82 33.47 59.28
C PRO A 178 -10.13 33.74 58.53
N ASP A 179 -10.31 35.01 58.18
CA ASP A 179 -11.26 35.43 57.16
C ASP A 179 -10.68 35.06 55.79
N ILE A 180 -11.44 34.29 55.01
CA ILE A 180 -11.05 33.83 53.67
C ILE A 180 -11.99 34.37 52.59
N GLU A 181 -12.59 35.54 52.85
CA GLU A 181 -13.45 36.29 51.94
C GLU A 181 -12.98 36.21 50.48
N ASN A 182 -13.84 35.66 49.62
CA ASN A 182 -13.65 35.58 48.17
C ASN A 182 -12.39 34.81 47.70
N GLY A 183 -11.82 33.92 48.52
CA GLY A 183 -10.52 33.29 48.24
C GLY A 183 -10.50 31.76 48.25
N GLY A 184 -10.14 31.16 47.11
CA GLY A 184 -9.44 29.87 47.01
C GLY A 184 -10.26 28.59 47.23
N SER A 185 -9.58 27.45 47.19
CA SER A 185 -10.10 26.12 47.52
C SER A 185 -9.67 25.73 48.93
N LEU A 186 -10.54 25.15 49.76
CA LEU A 186 -10.16 24.70 51.10
C LEU A 186 -9.66 23.27 51.04
N PHE A 187 -8.41 23.05 51.46
CA PHE A 187 -7.80 21.73 51.56
C PHE A 187 -7.47 21.37 53.01
N SER A 188 -7.68 20.10 53.38
CA SER A 188 -7.56 19.67 54.77
C SER A 188 -6.23 18.99 55.14
N GLY A 189 -5.41 18.60 54.17
CA GLY A 189 -4.11 17.95 54.39
C GLY A 189 -2.93 18.94 54.30
N SER A 190 -1.71 18.41 54.30
CA SER A 190 -0.49 19.21 54.10
C SER A 190 -0.26 19.54 52.63
N PHE A 191 0.50 20.61 52.34
CA PHE A 191 0.92 20.90 50.97
C PHE A 191 1.66 19.72 50.32
N ALA A 192 2.46 18.97 51.10
CA ALA A 192 3.15 17.78 50.62
C ALA A 192 2.15 16.68 50.23
N ASP A 193 1.12 16.45 51.05
CA ASP A 193 0.06 15.46 50.79
C ASP A 193 -0.67 15.79 49.47
N MET A 194 -0.94 17.08 49.21
CA MET A 194 -1.52 17.49 47.93
C MET A 194 -0.61 17.22 46.75
N CYS A 195 0.68 17.53 46.86
CA CYS A 195 1.61 17.25 45.79
C CYS A 195 1.69 15.75 45.50
N GLU A 196 1.67 14.90 46.52
CA GLU A 196 1.64 13.44 46.36
C GLU A 196 0.39 12.97 45.61
N ILE A 197 -0.79 13.51 45.91
CA ILE A 197 -2.04 13.19 45.21
C ILE A 197 -2.03 13.71 43.77
N ASN A 198 -1.69 14.99 43.60
CA ASN A 198 -1.76 15.69 42.35
C ASN A 198 -0.55 16.59 42.16
N GLN A 199 0.44 16.09 41.44
CA GLN A 199 1.65 16.84 41.12
C GLN A 199 1.37 18.11 40.29
N LEU A 200 0.20 18.21 39.62
CA LEU A 200 -0.23 19.43 38.90
C LEU A 200 -0.87 20.49 39.80
N TYR A 201 -1.07 20.20 41.10
CA TYR A 201 -1.72 21.12 42.03
C TYR A 201 -1.01 22.47 42.15
N SER A 202 0.32 22.46 42.15
CA SER A 202 1.13 23.67 42.26
C SER A 202 2.45 23.51 41.50
N SER A 203 2.94 24.58 40.88
CA SER A 203 4.27 24.62 40.28
C SER A 203 5.40 24.41 41.29
N ASN A 204 5.12 24.51 42.60
CA ASN A 204 6.05 24.23 43.68
C ASN A 204 6.09 22.73 44.07
N CYS A 205 5.23 21.87 43.51
CA CYS A 205 5.34 20.43 43.68
C CYS A 205 6.57 19.90 42.93
N SER A 206 7.35 19.03 43.56
CA SER A 206 8.61 18.52 42.98
C SER A 206 8.43 17.76 41.67
N GLY A 207 7.27 17.12 41.46
CA GLY A 207 6.91 16.41 40.22
C GLY A 207 6.11 17.24 39.22
N TYR A 208 5.85 18.53 39.47
CA TYR A 208 4.98 19.35 38.61
C TYR A 208 5.45 19.38 37.16
N ALA A 209 6.74 19.61 36.91
CA ALA A 209 7.27 19.70 35.55
C ALA A 209 7.08 18.41 34.76
N ALA A 210 7.31 17.26 35.40
CA ALA A 210 7.12 15.95 34.78
C ALA A 210 5.62 15.67 34.53
N ALA A 211 4.76 15.96 35.51
CA ALA A 211 3.31 15.79 35.37
C ALA A 211 2.73 16.70 34.29
N TYR A 212 3.20 17.96 34.21
CA TYR A 212 2.78 18.92 33.20
C TYR A 212 3.24 18.47 31.81
N LEU A 213 4.50 18.06 31.65
CA LEU A 213 4.99 17.51 30.39
C LEU A 213 4.16 16.29 29.97
N ALA A 214 3.88 15.35 30.87
CA ALA A 214 3.07 14.19 30.58
C ALA A 214 1.65 14.58 30.12
N GLN A 215 1.02 15.57 30.77
CA GLN A 215 -0.26 16.11 30.36
C GLN A 215 -0.19 16.71 28.94
N GLN A 216 0.82 17.51 28.64
CA GLN A 216 0.96 18.13 27.32
C GLN A 216 1.24 17.10 26.24
N CYS A 217 2.10 16.11 26.49
CA CYS A 217 2.38 15.00 25.57
C CYS A 217 1.13 14.14 25.28
N ALA A 218 0.21 14.02 26.24
CA ALA A 218 -1.05 13.31 26.04
C ALA A 218 -2.04 14.09 25.15
N LEU A 219 -1.92 15.42 25.09
CA LEU A 219 -2.72 16.27 24.22
C LEU A 219 -2.13 16.38 22.82
N ASP A 220 -0.81 16.51 22.74
CA ASP A 220 -0.08 16.62 21.48
C ASP A 220 1.30 15.96 21.60
N THR A 221 1.47 14.86 20.87
CA THR A 221 2.74 14.13 20.80
C THR A 221 3.88 14.99 20.23
N LEU A 222 3.58 16.04 19.45
CA LEU A 222 4.55 16.98 18.88
C LEU A 222 4.90 18.15 19.80
N TYR A 223 4.27 18.24 20.97
CA TYR A 223 4.49 19.36 21.90
C TYR A 223 5.96 19.51 22.33
N ASN A 224 6.64 18.39 22.58
CA ASN A 224 8.03 18.39 23.05
C ASN A 224 8.77 17.13 22.59
N SER A 225 10.06 17.25 22.28
CA SER A 225 10.90 16.13 21.84
C SER A 225 11.09 15.02 22.88
N ALA A 226 10.84 15.31 24.16
CA ALA A 226 10.82 14.32 25.24
C ALA A 226 9.54 13.47 25.27
N CYS A 227 8.50 13.83 24.50
CA CYS A 227 7.27 13.04 24.43
C CYS A 227 7.52 11.68 23.79
N THR A 228 6.95 10.63 24.38
CA THR A 228 7.01 9.29 23.78
C THR A 228 6.30 9.30 22.43
N GLY A 229 6.96 8.80 21.38
CA GLY A 229 6.42 8.81 20.03
C GLY A 229 6.63 10.12 19.24
N TYR A 230 7.29 11.13 19.82
CA TYR A 230 7.57 12.40 19.14
C TYR A 230 8.25 12.18 17.77
N ALA A 231 9.31 11.37 17.73
CA ALA A 231 10.06 11.15 16.48
C ALA A 231 9.20 10.55 15.36
N ALA A 232 8.31 9.62 15.71
CA ALA A 232 7.39 9.01 14.75
C ALA A 232 6.32 10.00 14.27
N ALA A 233 5.74 10.76 15.20
CA ALA A 233 4.77 11.81 14.87
C ALA A 233 5.39 12.91 14.00
N TYR A 234 6.63 13.30 14.30
CA TYR A 234 7.37 14.29 13.54
C TYR A 234 7.68 13.78 12.14
N LEU A 235 8.20 12.56 12.01
CA LEU A 235 8.44 11.94 10.70
C LEU A 235 7.15 11.89 9.87
N ALA A 236 6.03 11.47 10.46
CA ALA A 236 4.75 11.43 9.77
C ALA A 236 4.31 12.82 9.29
N GLN A 237 4.48 13.85 10.11
CA GLN A 237 4.20 15.24 9.72
C GLN A 237 5.08 15.67 8.53
N GLN A 238 6.38 15.37 8.57
CA GLN A 238 7.28 15.75 7.49
C GLN A 238 6.98 14.99 6.19
N CYS A 239 6.71 13.69 6.27
CA CYS A 239 6.30 12.88 5.11
C CYS A 239 4.99 13.37 4.47
N ALA A 240 4.08 13.96 5.26
CA ALA A 240 2.84 14.54 4.75
C ALA A 240 3.06 15.87 4.02
N LEU A 241 4.13 16.60 4.35
CA LEU A 241 4.52 17.83 3.65
C LEU A 241 5.32 17.52 2.38
N ASP A 242 6.25 16.57 2.47
CA ASP A 242 7.10 16.16 1.37
C ASP A 242 7.39 14.65 1.48
N THR A 243 6.92 13.89 0.50
CA THR A 243 7.18 12.44 0.41
C THR A 243 8.65 12.13 0.17
N LEU A 244 9.45 13.08 -0.33
CA LEU A 244 10.90 12.96 -0.52
C LEU A 244 11.72 13.32 0.73
N TYR A 245 11.08 13.77 1.82
CA TYR A 245 11.76 14.20 3.03
C TYR A 245 12.66 13.12 3.63
N ASN A 246 12.20 11.86 3.63
CA ASN A 246 12.93 10.73 4.19
C ASN A 246 12.57 9.43 3.47
N SER A 247 13.53 8.52 3.32
CA SER A 247 13.32 7.22 2.67
C SER A 247 12.33 6.29 3.40
N ALA A 248 12.07 6.54 4.69
CA ALA A 248 11.03 5.86 5.46
C ALA A 248 9.61 6.35 5.16
N CYS A 249 9.45 7.45 4.40
CA CYS A 249 8.13 7.95 4.01
C CYS A 249 7.44 6.97 3.06
N THR A 250 6.14 6.74 3.29
CA THR A 250 5.33 5.94 2.36
C THR A 250 5.27 6.64 1.01
N GLY A 251 5.56 5.91 -0.06
CA GLY A 251 5.60 6.47 -1.42
C GLY A 251 6.90 7.19 -1.80
N TYR A 252 7.92 7.21 -0.92
CA TYR A 252 9.23 7.82 -1.22
C TYR A 252 9.82 7.30 -2.54
N ALA A 253 9.87 5.98 -2.74
CA ALA A 253 10.47 5.38 -3.93
C ALA A 253 9.76 5.82 -5.22
N ALA A 254 8.43 5.89 -5.22
CA ALA A 254 7.66 6.34 -6.36
C ALA A 254 7.85 7.84 -6.64
N ALA A 255 7.85 8.67 -5.58
CA ALA A 255 8.11 10.10 -5.70
C ALA A 255 9.55 10.37 -6.21
N TYR A 256 10.51 9.60 -5.73
CA TYR A 256 11.92 9.70 -6.14
C TYR A 256 12.07 9.29 -7.61
N LEU A 257 11.49 8.16 -8.01
CA LEU A 257 11.48 7.72 -9.41
C LEU A 257 10.85 8.79 -10.31
N ALA A 258 9.69 9.34 -9.93
CA ALA A 258 9.04 10.41 -10.69
C ALA A 258 9.93 11.66 -10.82
N GLN A 259 10.63 12.05 -9.75
CA GLN A 259 11.59 13.16 -9.80
C GLN A 259 12.73 12.87 -10.77
N GLN A 260 13.31 11.65 -10.74
CA GLN A 260 14.40 11.29 -11.64
C GLN A 260 13.94 11.20 -13.10
N CYS A 261 12.78 10.60 -13.37
CA CYS A 261 12.17 10.56 -14.71
C CYS A 261 11.89 11.94 -15.29
N ALA A 262 11.60 12.93 -14.44
CA ALA A 262 11.39 14.32 -14.87
C ALA A 262 12.70 15.05 -15.22
N LEU A 263 13.84 14.59 -14.68
CA LEU A 263 15.16 15.11 -15.03
C LEU A 263 15.73 14.42 -16.27
N ASP A 264 15.52 13.11 -16.37
CA ASP A 264 16.02 12.28 -17.46
C ASP A 264 15.03 11.14 -17.74
N THR A 265 14.41 11.17 -18.91
CA THR A 265 13.47 10.13 -19.36
C THR A 265 14.16 8.78 -19.59
N LEU A 266 15.49 8.75 -19.76
CA LEU A 266 16.29 7.53 -19.89
C LEU A 266 16.77 6.97 -18.55
N TYR A 267 16.47 7.64 -17.43
CA TYR A 267 16.94 7.23 -16.10
C TYR A 267 16.51 5.80 -15.72
N ASN A 268 15.27 5.42 -16.05
CA ASN A 268 14.72 4.12 -15.72
C ASN A 268 13.68 3.69 -16.76
N SER A 269 13.60 2.40 -17.08
CA SER A 269 12.64 1.87 -18.05
C SER A 269 11.17 2.04 -17.67
N ALA A 270 10.87 2.25 -16.38
CA ALA A 270 9.53 2.57 -15.90
C ALA A 270 9.13 4.04 -16.13
N CYS A 271 10.04 4.90 -16.60
CA CYS A 271 9.72 6.30 -16.91
C CYS A 271 8.81 6.39 -18.13
N THR A 272 7.77 7.23 -18.05
CA THR A 272 6.91 7.52 -19.20
C THR A 272 7.74 8.12 -20.34
N GLY A 273 7.63 7.54 -21.54
CA GLY A 273 8.40 7.99 -22.70
C GLY A 273 9.82 7.42 -22.79
N TYR A 274 10.22 6.52 -21.88
CA TYR A 274 11.53 5.86 -21.93
C TYR A 274 11.79 5.20 -23.28
N ALA A 275 10.86 4.37 -23.78
CA ALA A 275 11.03 3.66 -25.04
C ALA A 275 11.27 4.59 -26.23
N ALA A 276 10.48 5.67 -26.34
CA ALA A 276 10.64 6.66 -27.39
C ALA A 276 11.96 7.44 -27.27
N ALA A 277 12.36 7.82 -26.05
CA ALA A 277 13.63 8.49 -25.81
C ALA A 277 14.83 7.57 -26.11
N TYR A 278 14.71 6.29 -25.78
CA TYR A 278 15.74 5.28 -26.03
C TYR A 278 15.88 5.02 -27.53
N LEU A 279 14.77 4.81 -28.23
CA LEU A 279 14.75 4.69 -29.69
C LEU A 279 15.38 5.91 -30.36
N ALA A 280 14.99 7.13 -29.96
CA ALA A 280 15.58 8.36 -30.50
C ALA A 280 17.09 8.45 -30.25
N GLN A 281 17.57 8.01 -29.09
CA GLN A 281 19.00 7.92 -28.79
C GLN A 281 19.70 6.92 -29.72
N GLN A 282 19.14 5.72 -29.90
CA GLN A 282 19.73 4.69 -30.76
C GLN A 282 19.74 5.10 -32.23
N CYS A 283 18.64 5.67 -32.74
CA CYS A 283 18.57 6.22 -34.10
C CYS A 283 19.60 7.33 -34.36
N GLY A 284 19.95 8.11 -33.34
CA GLY A 284 20.99 9.13 -33.42
C GLY A 284 22.42 8.57 -33.47
N LEU A 285 22.63 7.33 -33.00
CA LEU A 285 23.91 6.62 -33.07
C LEU A 285 24.03 5.78 -34.34
N ASN A 286 22.95 5.10 -34.72
CA ASN A 286 22.87 4.25 -35.89
C ASN A 286 21.48 4.41 -36.54
N THR A 287 21.43 4.97 -37.75
CA THR A 287 20.18 5.15 -38.48
C THR A 287 19.57 3.84 -38.96
N LEU A 288 20.35 2.75 -39.03
CA LEU A 288 19.89 1.38 -39.34
C LEU A 288 19.43 0.61 -38.11
N TYR A 289 19.40 1.22 -36.92
CA TYR A 289 19.07 0.51 -35.68
C TYR A 289 17.64 -0.04 -35.66
N ASP A 290 16.68 0.72 -36.18
CA ASP A 290 15.26 0.37 -36.20
C ASP A 290 14.56 1.04 -37.40
N GLU A 291 13.56 0.39 -37.99
CA GLU A 291 12.82 0.90 -39.15
C GLU A 291 12.06 2.21 -38.87
N GLU A 292 11.71 2.46 -37.61
CA GLU A 292 11.09 3.71 -37.16
C GLU A 292 12.06 4.90 -37.16
N CYS A 293 13.37 4.67 -37.33
CA CYS A 293 14.38 5.72 -37.38
C CYS A 293 14.19 6.62 -38.60
N THR A 294 14.24 7.94 -38.37
CA THR A 294 14.18 8.91 -39.48
C THR A 294 15.40 8.73 -40.39
N GLY A 295 15.16 8.43 -41.66
CA GLY A 295 16.21 8.19 -42.64
C GLY A 295 16.62 6.72 -42.78
N TYR A 296 15.98 5.79 -42.06
CA TYR A 296 16.25 4.35 -42.15
C TYR A 296 16.26 3.86 -43.60
N ALA A 297 15.20 4.11 -44.36
CA ALA A 297 15.10 3.64 -45.74
C ALA A 297 16.23 4.15 -46.65
N ALA A 298 16.70 5.39 -46.44
CA ALA A 298 17.81 5.94 -47.20
C ALA A 298 19.14 5.32 -46.77
N ALA A 299 19.35 5.14 -45.47
CA ALA A 299 20.55 4.47 -44.94
C ALA A 299 20.61 3.00 -45.38
N TYR A 300 19.47 2.31 -45.36
CA TYR A 300 19.34 0.91 -45.77
C TYR A 300 19.61 0.76 -47.27
N PHE A 301 19.04 1.64 -48.09
CA PHE A 301 19.33 1.68 -49.52
C PHE A 301 20.82 1.87 -49.82
N ILE A 302 21.50 2.79 -49.11
CA ILE A 302 22.94 2.99 -49.27
C ILE A 302 23.71 1.74 -48.84
N TYR A 303 23.34 1.13 -47.71
CA TYR A 303 23.97 -0.09 -47.21
C TYR A 303 23.87 -1.25 -48.20
N GLU A 304 22.69 -1.48 -48.77
CA GLU A 304 22.49 -2.52 -49.79
C GLU A 304 23.28 -2.21 -51.07
N CYS A 305 23.32 -0.95 -51.52
CA CYS A 305 24.16 -0.52 -52.64
C CYS A 305 25.68 -0.68 -52.38
N ASP A 306 26.13 -0.58 -51.12
CA ASP A 306 27.52 -0.78 -50.73
C ASP A 306 27.89 -2.28 -50.70
N ILE A 307 26.92 -3.16 -50.42
CA ILE A 307 27.09 -4.62 -50.52
C ILE A 307 27.09 -5.07 -51.97
N ASP A 308 26.08 -4.64 -52.72
CA ASP A 308 25.89 -4.99 -54.13
C ASP A 308 25.56 -3.74 -54.95
N VAL A 309 26.50 -3.34 -55.80
CA VAL A 309 26.36 -2.21 -56.71
C VAL A 309 25.24 -2.41 -57.75
N PHE A 310 24.79 -3.65 -57.97
CA PHE A 310 23.68 -4.01 -58.85
C PHE A 310 22.32 -4.10 -58.15
N TYR A 311 22.27 -3.98 -56.82
CA TYR A 311 21.03 -4.02 -56.02
C TYR A 311 19.94 -3.07 -56.56
N SER A 312 20.34 -1.91 -57.07
CA SER A 312 19.44 -0.98 -57.75
C SER A 312 20.15 -0.18 -58.83
N THR A 313 19.44 0.11 -59.93
CA THR A 313 19.91 1.03 -60.98
C THR A 313 20.18 2.45 -60.48
N SER A 314 19.68 2.79 -59.28
CA SER A 314 19.93 4.07 -58.62
C SER A 314 21.16 4.05 -57.70
N CYS A 315 21.87 2.93 -57.55
CA CYS A 315 23.11 2.85 -56.79
C CYS A 315 24.24 3.61 -57.50
N ASP A 316 25.03 4.35 -56.72
CA ASP A 316 26.20 5.04 -57.25
C ASP A 316 27.24 3.99 -57.70
N GLY A 317 27.61 4.03 -58.98
CA GLY A 317 28.54 3.08 -59.57
C GLY A 317 27.89 1.96 -60.39
N TYR A 318 26.55 1.81 -60.34
CA TYR A 318 25.81 0.81 -61.13
C TYR A 318 26.20 0.84 -62.61
N ALA A 319 26.12 2.01 -63.24
CA ALA A 319 26.43 2.16 -64.66
C ALA A 319 27.90 1.86 -64.99
N SER A 320 28.83 2.13 -64.07
CA SER A 320 30.24 1.83 -64.26
C SER A 320 30.59 0.36 -64.00
N ALA A 321 29.85 -0.31 -63.12
CA ALA A 321 29.96 -1.75 -62.89
C ALA A 321 29.39 -2.52 -64.08
N LEU A 322 28.20 -2.14 -64.55
CA LEU A 322 27.57 -2.70 -65.76
C LEU A 322 28.47 -2.52 -66.98
N ALA A 323 29.01 -1.32 -67.21
CA ALA A 323 29.92 -1.09 -68.33
C ALA A 323 31.24 -1.87 -68.20
N GLN A 324 31.70 -2.16 -66.97
CA GLN A 324 32.87 -3.03 -66.76
C GLN A 324 32.53 -4.49 -67.04
N GLU A 325 31.35 -4.95 -66.63
CA GLU A 325 30.88 -6.31 -66.91
C GLU A 325 30.66 -6.51 -68.41
N GLU A 326 29.99 -5.58 -69.10
CA GLU A 326 29.83 -5.59 -70.55
C GLU A 326 31.19 -5.51 -71.26
N ALA A 327 32.13 -4.69 -70.77
CA ALA A 327 33.48 -4.63 -71.33
C ALA A 327 34.30 -5.89 -71.02
N LEU A 328 34.09 -6.54 -69.88
CA LEU A 328 34.70 -7.81 -69.52
C LEU A 328 34.11 -8.93 -70.39
N TYR A 329 32.81 -8.93 -70.60
CA TYR A 329 32.10 -9.83 -71.49
C TYR A 329 32.58 -9.64 -72.94
N ASP A 330 32.69 -8.40 -73.44
CA ASP A 330 33.26 -8.09 -74.74
C ASP A 330 34.77 -8.42 -74.84
N ALA A 331 35.52 -8.34 -73.74
CA ALA A 331 36.94 -8.69 -73.69
C ALA A 331 37.19 -10.21 -73.57
N ILE A 332 36.28 -10.93 -72.94
CA ILE A 332 36.30 -12.40 -72.79
C ILE A 332 35.74 -13.05 -74.08
N TYR A 333 34.66 -12.51 -74.63
CA TYR A 333 33.91 -13.10 -75.75
C TYR A 333 34.13 -12.41 -77.10
N GLY A 334 34.82 -11.26 -77.16
CA GLY A 334 35.37 -10.66 -78.38
C GLY A 334 34.34 -10.26 -79.44
N THR A 335 34.27 -8.97 -79.78
CA THR A 335 33.52 -8.50 -80.96
C THR A 335 34.28 -8.79 -82.27
N ASP A 336 34.32 -10.05 -82.74
CA ASP A 336 34.28 -10.43 -84.17
C ASP A 336 34.31 -11.96 -84.34
N ASP A 337 33.16 -12.49 -84.76
CA ASP A 337 32.93 -13.63 -85.68
C ASP A 337 34.11 -14.60 -85.93
N THR A 338 34.16 -15.72 -85.20
CA THR A 338 34.27 -17.11 -85.73
C THR A 338 34.48 -18.12 -84.59
N ASP A 339 33.61 -19.13 -84.53
CA ASP A 339 33.74 -20.45 -83.87
C ASP A 339 34.68 -20.57 -82.65
N MET A 340 34.08 -20.94 -81.50
CA MET A 340 34.37 -22.18 -80.74
C MET A 340 34.59 -22.01 -79.21
N TYR A 341 33.79 -22.79 -78.46
CA TYR A 341 33.84 -23.20 -77.03
C TYR A 341 33.20 -22.22 -76.02
N GLY A 342 32.17 -22.57 -75.25
CA GLY A 342 31.74 -23.89 -74.73
C GLY A 342 31.86 -23.85 -73.21
N TYR A 343 30.85 -23.30 -72.53
CA TYR A 343 30.65 -23.45 -71.10
C TYR A 343 29.38 -24.29 -70.96
N GLU A 344 29.62 -25.59 -70.82
CA GLU A 344 28.59 -26.57 -70.47
C GLU A 344 28.27 -26.34 -69.00
N ASP A 345 27.06 -25.83 -68.72
CA ASP A 345 26.47 -25.97 -67.41
C ASP A 345 26.26 -27.47 -67.19
N GLU A 346 26.91 -28.00 -66.15
CA GLU A 346 26.97 -29.42 -65.77
C GLU A 346 25.77 -29.72 -64.87
N TYR A 347 24.83 -30.55 -65.36
CA TYR A 347 23.52 -30.77 -64.74
C TYR A 347 23.36 -32.15 -64.06
N GLY A 348 24.33 -33.07 -64.19
CA GLY A 348 24.28 -34.40 -63.53
C GLY A 348 25.38 -35.36 -64.02
N TYR A 349 25.35 -36.63 -63.62
CA TYR A 349 26.31 -37.66 -64.07
C TYR A 349 25.61 -38.95 -64.57
N ASP A 350 26.14 -39.58 -65.61
CA ASP A 350 25.71 -40.91 -66.06
C ASP A 350 26.19 -42.05 -65.13
N GLU A 351 25.66 -43.27 -65.33
CA GLU A 351 26.04 -44.49 -64.58
C GLU A 351 27.55 -44.83 -64.67
N TYR A 352 28.30 -44.16 -65.56
CA TYR A 352 29.73 -44.32 -65.76
C TYR A 352 30.55 -43.11 -65.26
N GLY A 353 29.90 -42.11 -64.66
CA GLY A 353 30.50 -40.92 -64.06
C GLY A 353 30.84 -39.79 -65.04
N ASN A 354 30.22 -39.73 -66.22
CA ASN A 354 30.38 -38.62 -67.16
C ASN A 354 29.31 -37.54 -66.89
N ALA A 355 29.71 -36.28 -66.93
CA ALA A 355 28.83 -35.13 -66.72
C ALA A 355 27.82 -34.96 -67.86
N TYR A 356 26.55 -34.71 -67.53
CA TYR A 356 25.52 -34.25 -68.46
C TYR A 356 25.63 -32.76 -68.68
N THR A 357 25.44 -32.37 -69.93
CA THR A 357 25.49 -30.99 -70.39
C THR A 357 24.09 -30.53 -70.82
N GLN A 358 23.90 -29.23 -71.03
CA GLN A 358 22.63 -28.72 -71.58
C GLN A 358 22.20 -29.40 -72.90
N ASP A 359 23.17 -29.88 -73.70
CA ASP A 359 22.90 -30.57 -74.97
C ASP A 359 22.40 -32.01 -74.78
N ASP A 360 22.55 -32.59 -73.58
CA ASP A 360 22.07 -33.93 -73.22
C ASP A 360 20.66 -33.91 -72.60
N MET A 361 20.13 -32.73 -72.28
CA MET A 361 18.76 -32.59 -71.75
C MET A 361 17.74 -32.60 -72.90
N TRP A 362 16.65 -33.33 -72.74
CA TRP A 362 15.58 -33.37 -73.74
C TRP A 362 14.41 -32.51 -73.28
N TYR A 363 14.07 -31.49 -74.07
CA TYR A 363 12.92 -30.63 -73.79
C TYR A 363 11.63 -31.32 -74.25
N ASP A 364 10.76 -31.62 -73.29
CA ASP A 364 9.41 -32.11 -73.53
C ASP A 364 8.48 -30.93 -73.84
N GLU A 365 8.04 -30.80 -75.09
CA GLU A 365 7.10 -29.74 -75.51
C GLU A 365 5.69 -29.89 -74.91
N VAL A 366 5.32 -31.08 -74.41
CA VAL A 366 4.01 -31.35 -73.83
C VAL A 366 3.94 -30.88 -72.39
N TYR A 367 5.02 -31.09 -71.63
CA TYR A 367 5.11 -30.76 -70.20
C TYR A 367 5.91 -29.48 -69.91
N ASP A 368 6.50 -28.84 -70.93
CA ASP A 368 7.27 -27.59 -70.84
C ASP A 368 8.46 -27.71 -69.85
N GLU A 369 9.13 -28.86 -69.87
CA GLU A 369 10.22 -29.20 -68.96
C GLU A 369 11.41 -29.85 -69.69
N TYR A 370 12.62 -29.66 -69.16
CA TYR A 370 13.83 -30.34 -69.62
C TYR A 370 14.06 -31.59 -68.78
N LEU A 371 13.96 -32.76 -69.42
CA LEU A 371 14.21 -34.06 -68.79
C LEU A 371 15.67 -34.46 -69.00
N ASP A 372 16.29 -35.03 -67.95
CA ASP A 372 17.64 -35.57 -68.05
C ASP A 372 17.65 -37.00 -68.65
N PRO A 373 18.78 -37.49 -69.17
CA PRO A 373 18.85 -38.81 -69.81
C PRO A 373 18.48 -40.02 -68.94
N ASN A 374 18.48 -39.90 -67.61
CA ASN A 374 18.03 -40.94 -66.69
C ASN A 374 16.54 -40.84 -66.37
N ASP A 375 15.87 -39.77 -66.80
CA ASP A 375 14.43 -39.68 -66.70
C ASP A 375 13.78 -40.79 -67.55
N PRO A 376 12.90 -41.62 -66.97
CA PRO A 376 12.25 -42.72 -67.69
C PRO A 376 11.46 -42.26 -68.94
N CYS A 377 11.04 -41.00 -68.97
CA CYS A 377 10.25 -40.39 -70.03
C CYS A 377 11.07 -39.56 -71.02
N TYR A 378 12.40 -39.52 -70.86
CA TYR A 378 13.33 -38.93 -71.79
C TYR A 378 13.06 -39.39 -73.24
N GLU A 379 13.06 -38.45 -74.19
CA GLU A 379 12.74 -38.65 -75.61
C GLU A 379 11.34 -39.26 -75.89
N ASN A 380 10.32 -38.90 -75.12
CA ASN A 380 8.94 -39.43 -75.22
C ASN A 380 8.85 -40.94 -74.96
N ASN A 381 9.77 -41.55 -74.21
CA ASN A 381 9.72 -42.98 -73.92
C ASN A 381 8.43 -43.40 -73.18
N CYS A 382 7.78 -42.46 -72.48
CA CYS A 382 6.51 -42.68 -71.79
C CYS A 382 5.26 -42.33 -72.63
N ALA A 383 5.38 -41.89 -73.88
CA ALA A 383 4.24 -41.35 -74.64
C ALA A 383 3.11 -42.38 -74.93
N ASP A 384 3.41 -43.67 -74.89
CA ASP A 384 2.45 -44.76 -75.07
C ASP A 384 2.13 -45.51 -73.76
N PHE A 385 2.52 -44.97 -72.60
CA PHE A 385 2.30 -45.65 -71.31
C PHE A 385 0.82 -45.72 -70.96
N THR A 386 0.40 -46.89 -70.50
CA THR A 386 -0.89 -47.10 -69.84
C THR A 386 -0.77 -46.85 -68.34
N ASP A 387 -1.89 -46.72 -67.63
CA ASP A 387 -1.88 -46.54 -66.16
C ASP A 387 -1.14 -47.69 -65.46
N ALA A 388 -1.19 -48.91 -66.02
CA ALA A 388 -0.44 -50.06 -65.53
C ALA A 388 1.07 -49.93 -65.74
N ASP A 389 1.51 -49.24 -66.80
CA ASP A 389 2.93 -48.99 -67.07
C ASP A 389 3.48 -47.89 -66.15
N TRP A 390 2.69 -46.84 -65.89
CA TRP A 390 3.00 -45.81 -64.89
C TRP A 390 3.12 -46.38 -63.49
N TYR A 391 2.16 -47.20 -63.06
CA TYR A 391 2.22 -47.88 -61.76
C TYR A 391 3.47 -48.78 -61.62
N ALA A 392 3.86 -49.47 -62.70
CA ALA A 392 5.06 -50.30 -62.68
C ALA A 392 6.35 -49.47 -62.59
N LEU A 393 6.40 -48.32 -63.27
CA LEU A 393 7.52 -47.40 -63.21
C LEU A 393 7.67 -46.80 -61.80
N ASP A 394 6.57 -46.40 -61.17
CA ASP A 394 6.60 -45.86 -59.80
C ASP A 394 7.15 -46.89 -58.81
N ILE A 395 6.82 -48.18 -58.97
CA ILE A 395 7.38 -49.25 -58.11
C ILE A 395 8.90 -49.37 -58.30
N GLU A 396 9.39 -49.18 -59.52
CA GLU A 396 10.83 -49.24 -59.80
C GLU A 396 11.58 -48.06 -59.14
N GLN A 397 10.98 -46.86 -59.19
CA GLN A 397 11.61 -45.64 -58.69
C GLN A 397 11.50 -45.48 -57.17
N PHE A 398 10.33 -45.76 -56.60
CA PHE A 398 10.01 -45.47 -55.19
C PHE A 398 9.86 -46.73 -54.32
N GLY A 399 9.76 -47.90 -54.94
CA GLY A 399 9.57 -49.17 -54.26
C GLY A 399 8.12 -49.47 -53.91
N GLN A 400 7.79 -50.76 -53.80
CA GLN A 400 6.42 -51.24 -53.60
C GLN A 400 5.74 -50.64 -52.36
N GLU A 401 6.44 -50.51 -51.23
CA GLU A 401 5.85 -50.02 -49.98
C GLU A 401 5.36 -48.56 -50.11
N GLN A 402 6.12 -47.71 -50.80
CA GLN A 402 5.76 -46.30 -50.99
C GLN A 402 4.62 -46.16 -52.01
N VAL A 403 4.68 -46.93 -53.10
CA VAL A 403 3.63 -46.91 -54.11
C VAL A 403 2.32 -47.48 -53.58
N ASP A 404 2.36 -48.46 -52.68
CA ASP A 404 1.17 -48.97 -51.99
C ASP A 404 0.51 -47.93 -51.07
N GLU A 405 1.26 -46.93 -50.59
CA GLU A 405 0.69 -45.81 -49.83
C GLU A 405 -0.04 -44.82 -50.74
N TRP A 406 0.47 -44.60 -51.96
CA TRP A 406 -0.15 -43.68 -52.93
C TRP A 406 -1.34 -44.32 -53.66
N TYR A 407 -1.15 -45.51 -54.23
CA TYR A 407 -2.16 -46.19 -55.05
C TYR A 407 -3.04 -47.16 -54.27
N GLY A 408 -2.68 -47.52 -53.03
CA GLY A 408 -3.36 -48.54 -52.25
C GLY A 408 -2.92 -49.97 -52.57
N ASN A 409 -3.31 -50.92 -51.71
CA ASN A 409 -2.79 -52.30 -51.74
C ASN A 409 -3.45 -53.25 -52.77
N ASP A 410 -4.57 -52.87 -53.38
CA ASP A 410 -5.42 -53.76 -54.21
C ASP A 410 -5.72 -53.15 -55.60
N VAL A 411 -4.73 -52.53 -56.24
CA VAL A 411 -4.89 -51.92 -57.58
C VAL A 411 -5.27 -52.97 -58.62
N GLN A 412 -6.28 -52.66 -59.44
CA GLN A 412 -6.73 -53.51 -60.56
C GLN A 412 -6.69 -52.72 -61.86
N PHE A 413 -6.28 -53.38 -62.95
CA PHE A 413 -6.24 -52.80 -64.28
C PHE A 413 -7.17 -53.58 -65.23
N SER A 414 -7.76 -52.86 -66.17
CA SER A 414 -8.49 -53.42 -67.29
C SER A 414 -7.57 -54.16 -68.27
N ASP A 415 -8.14 -54.97 -69.16
CA ASP A 415 -7.39 -55.68 -70.22
C ASP A 415 -6.65 -54.71 -71.18
N GLU A 416 -7.03 -53.42 -71.19
CA GLU A 416 -6.43 -52.34 -72.00
C GLU A 416 -5.40 -51.52 -71.21
N GLY A 417 -5.12 -51.85 -69.95
CA GLY A 417 -4.07 -51.23 -69.13
C GLY A 417 -4.51 -50.03 -68.30
N TYR A 418 -5.78 -49.62 -68.38
CA TYR A 418 -6.34 -48.52 -67.56
C TYR A 418 -6.76 -48.99 -66.17
N ILE A 419 -6.59 -48.12 -65.17
CA ILE A 419 -6.90 -48.41 -63.77
C ILE A 419 -8.41 -48.48 -63.50
N ASP A 420 -8.83 -49.38 -62.61
CA ASP A 420 -10.22 -49.47 -62.13
C ASP A 420 -10.37 -48.66 -60.84
N TYR A 421 -10.96 -47.46 -60.95
CA TYR A 421 -11.19 -46.54 -59.83
C TYR A 421 -12.22 -47.05 -58.79
N GLY A 422 -12.89 -48.18 -59.04
CA GLY A 422 -13.85 -48.76 -58.11
C GLY A 422 -15.04 -47.84 -57.83
N ASP A 423 -15.17 -47.39 -56.57
CA ASP A 423 -16.23 -46.47 -56.12
C ASP A 423 -15.79 -44.97 -56.11
N GLN A 424 -14.51 -44.68 -56.36
CA GLN A 424 -13.97 -43.31 -56.43
C GLN A 424 -14.13 -42.70 -57.83
N THR A 425 -14.11 -41.37 -57.91
CA THR A 425 -13.99 -40.69 -59.20
C THR A 425 -12.53 -40.59 -59.63
N GLU A 426 -12.29 -40.53 -60.94
CA GLU A 426 -10.95 -40.38 -61.53
C GLU A 426 -10.20 -39.16 -60.95
N GLU A 427 -10.87 -38.02 -60.81
CA GLU A 427 -10.29 -36.79 -60.24
C GLU A 427 -9.91 -36.95 -58.76
N GLU A 428 -10.76 -37.61 -57.95
CA GLU A 428 -10.46 -37.87 -56.54
C GLU A 428 -9.28 -38.84 -56.38
N TYR A 429 -9.22 -39.89 -57.21
CA TYR A 429 -8.16 -40.90 -57.15
C TYR A 429 -6.79 -40.30 -57.48
N TRP A 430 -6.68 -39.52 -58.56
CA TRP A 430 -5.41 -38.90 -58.95
C TRP A 430 -5.00 -37.74 -58.03
N THR A 431 -5.96 -37.01 -57.44
CA THR A 431 -5.65 -35.98 -56.44
C THR A 431 -5.03 -36.59 -55.17
N GLU A 432 -5.53 -37.75 -54.71
CA GLU A 432 -4.97 -38.44 -53.54
C GLU A 432 -3.51 -38.90 -53.78
N ILE A 433 -3.20 -39.34 -55.00
CA ILE A 433 -1.83 -39.72 -55.40
C ILE A 433 -0.92 -38.49 -55.46
N ASP A 434 -1.35 -37.41 -56.13
CA ASP A 434 -0.58 -36.17 -56.24
C ASP A 434 -0.28 -35.55 -54.87
N ASP A 435 -1.28 -35.48 -53.99
CA ASP A 435 -1.09 -35.03 -52.59
C ASP A 435 -0.11 -35.94 -51.83
N GLY A 436 -0.17 -37.26 -52.07
CA GLY A 436 0.74 -38.24 -51.48
C GLY A 436 2.19 -38.09 -51.95
N MET A 437 2.41 -37.81 -53.23
CA MET A 437 3.74 -37.58 -53.81
C MET A 437 4.33 -36.24 -53.33
N ASN A 438 3.53 -35.17 -53.29
CA ASN A 438 3.94 -33.89 -52.71
C ASN A 438 4.36 -34.03 -51.24
N THR A 439 3.63 -34.86 -50.47
CA THR A 439 3.99 -35.14 -49.07
C THR A 439 5.31 -35.90 -48.97
N TYR A 440 5.54 -36.87 -49.85
CA TYR A 440 6.80 -37.62 -49.87
C TYR A 440 8.00 -36.71 -50.20
N ASP A 441 7.86 -35.81 -51.16
CA ASP A 441 8.90 -34.84 -51.50
C ASP A 441 9.25 -33.93 -50.31
N GLU A 442 8.23 -33.41 -49.60
CA GLU A 442 8.43 -32.63 -48.37
C GLU A 442 9.16 -33.43 -47.28
N GLU A 443 8.86 -34.74 -47.14
CA GLU A 443 9.53 -35.62 -46.17
C GLU A 443 10.98 -35.93 -46.56
N GLN A 444 11.27 -36.13 -47.86
CA GLN A 444 12.64 -36.34 -48.34
C GLN A 444 13.49 -35.07 -48.20
N GLU A 445 12.95 -33.90 -48.53
CA GLU A 445 13.63 -32.62 -48.32
C GLU A 445 13.95 -32.39 -46.84
N ALA A 446 13.02 -32.75 -45.94
CA ALA A 446 13.25 -32.64 -44.50
C ALA A 446 14.36 -33.58 -44.01
N LEU A 447 14.43 -34.81 -44.53
CA LEU A 447 15.49 -35.77 -44.22
C LEU A 447 16.85 -35.29 -44.73
N TRP A 448 16.93 -34.78 -45.97
CA TRP A 448 18.16 -34.22 -46.52
C TRP A 448 18.60 -32.96 -45.77
N ALA A 449 17.68 -32.09 -45.39
CA ALA A 449 17.99 -30.92 -44.56
C ALA A 449 18.52 -31.32 -43.17
N GLU A 450 17.99 -32.39 -42.57
CA GLU A 450 18.48 -32.91 -41.28
C GLU A 450 19.88 -33.56 -41.43
N GLU A 451 20.12 -34.30 -42.51
CA GLU A 451 21.43 -34.87 -42.82
C GLU A 451 22.47 -33.77 -43.10
N GLU A 452 22.12 -32.75 -43.88
CA GLU A 452 23.00 -31.62 -44.18
C GLU A 452 23.33 -30.83 -42.91
N LEU A 453 22.35 -30.60 -42.03
CA LEU A 453 22.58 -29.99 -40.73
C LEU A 453 23.53 -30.84 -39.87
N ALA A 454 23.39 -32.17 -39.90
CA ALA A 454 24.27 -33.07 -39.16
C ALA A 454 25.72 -32.99 -39.68
N TYR A 455 25.93 -32.94 -41.00
CA TYR A 455 27.24 -32.72 -41.61
C TYR A 455 27.84 -31.37 -41.22
N GLN A 456 27.05 -30.29 -41.27
CA GLN A 456 27.51 -28.95 -40.87
C GLN A 456 27.92 -28.91 -39.39
N MET A 457 27.16 -29.57 -38.50
CA MET A 457 27.51 -29.68 -37.08
C MET A 457 28.78 -30.50 -36.84
N GLU A 458 29.01 -31.56 -37.62
CA GLU A 458 30.25 -32.35 -37.53
C GLU A 458 31.46 -31.53 -38.01
N GLU A 459 31.31 -30.76 -39.09
CA GLU A 459 32.34 -29.87 -39.60
C GLU A 459 32.67 -28.75 -38.59
N GLU A 460 31.66 -28.14 -37.97
CA GLU A 460 31.84 -27.11 -36.95
C GLU A 460 32.52 -27.66 -35.68
N ALA A 461 32.18 -28.88 -35.28
CA ALA A 461 32.85 -29.59 -34.18
C ALA A 461 34.32 -29.88 -34.48
N TYR A 462 34.63 -30.30 -35.71
CA TYR A 462 36.01 -30.51 -36.17
C TYR A 462 36.81 -29.19 -36.18
N MET A 463 36.20 -28.09 -36.59
CA MET A 463 36.82 -26.76 -36.57
C MET A 463 37.12 -26.28 -35.14
N LEU A 464 36.19 -26.47 -34.20
CA LEU A 464 36.38 -26.16 -32.78
C LEU A 464 37.46 -27.02 -32.10
N GLU A 465 37.53 -28.31 -32.43
CA GLU A 465 38.60 -29.20 -31.94
C GLU A 465 39.97 -28.74 -32.46
N GLN A 466 40.03 -28.31 -33.73
CA GLN A 466 41.24 -27.76 -34.32
C GLN A 466 41.65 -26.44 -33.64
N GLU A 467 40.70 -25.55 -33.34
CA GLU A 467 40.94 -24.26 -32.67
C GLU A 467 41.43 -24.46 -31.22
N GLN A 468 40.83 -25.41 -30.46
CA GLN A 468 41.33 -25.80 -29.13
C GLN A 468 42.75 -26.38 -29.19
N TYR A 469 43.05 -27.21 -30.18
CA TYR A 469 44.41 -27.74 -30.38
C TYR A 469 45.42 -26.62 -30.65
N TYR A 470 45.05 -25.58 -31.40
CA TYR A 470 45.90 -24.40 -31.62
C TYR A 470 46.06 -23.54 -30.36
N GLU A 471 45.02 -23.35 -29.54
CA GLU A 471 45.12 -22.62 -28.27
C GLU A 471 46.03 -23.32 -27.24
N GLU A 472 45.96 -24.66 -27.15
CA GLU A 472 46.82 -25.45 -26.25
C GLU A 472 48.31 -25.46 -26.67
N GLN A 473 48.63 -25.23 -27.94
CA GLN A 473 50.01 -25.14 -28.41
C GLN A 473 50.67 -23.77 -28.21
N TYR A 474 49.89 -22.71 -27.98
CA TYR A 474 50.37 -21.33 -27.92
C TYR A 474 50.05 -20.57 -26.62
N THR A 475 49.61 -21.29 -25.57
CA THR A 475 49.59 -20.84 -24.17
C THR A 475 50.55 -21.65 -23.31
#